data_AF-A0A960JPA5-F1
#
_entry.id   AF-A0A960JPA5-F1
#
_cell.length_a   1.000
_cell.length_b   1.000
_cell.length_c   1.000
_cell.angle_alpha   90.00
_cell.angle_beta   90.00
_cell.angle_gamma   90.00
#
_symmetry.space_group_name_H-M   'P 1'
#
loop_
_entity.id
_entity.type
_entity.pdbx_description
1 polymer ?
#
loop_
_entity_poly.entity_id
_entity_poly.type
_entity_poly.pdbx_seq_one_letter_code
_entity_poly.pdbx_strand_id
1 'polypeptide(L)'
;MGSKSRGGRASPGGRSWWQQATDALPVLAQLTGTGGDPLGETAFSTRTHELSARTSDADRVTTSVCPYCAVGCSQRVYVRDGRITNIEGNPDSPINRGRLCPKGSATFQLVCGTHRLDTV
;
A
#
# COMPACT_ATOMS: atom_id res chain seq x y z
N MET A 1 -32.66 -0.29 -2.61
CA MET A 1 -33.57 -1.38 -2.19
C MET A 1 -32.98 -2.70 -2.66
N GLY A 2 -32.80 -3.66 -1.74
CA GLY A 2 -32.23 -4.97 -2.05
C GLY A 2 -31.29 -5.49 -0.96
N SER A 3 -31.75 -5.46 0.30
CA SER A 3 -31.07 -6.11 1.43
C SER A 3 -31.00 -7.61 1.21
N LYS A 4 -29.85 -8.13 0.78
CA LYS A 4 -29.56 -9.56 0.86
C LYS A 4 -29.11 -9.89 2.29
N SER A 5 -30.11 -10.12 3.13
CA SER A 5 -29.98 -10.97 4.31
C SER A 5 -29.49 -12.36 3.88
N ARG A 6 -28.43 -12.87 4.53
CA ARG A 6 -28.31 -14.25 5.06
C ARG A 6 -26.86 -14.54 5.45
N GLY A 7 -26.64 -14.53 6.76
CA GLY A 7 -25.47 -15.08 7.43
C GLY A 7 -25.89 -15.39 8.87
N GLY A 8 -26.86 -16.30 9.01
CA GLY A 8 -27.38 -16.70 10.31
C GLY A 8 -26.27 -17.30 11.16
N ARG A 9 -26.14 -16.84 12.41
CA ARG A 9 -25.31 -17.50 13.42
C ARG A 9 -25.81 -18.94 13.58
N ALA A 10 -25.01 -19.90 13.17
CA ALA A 10 -25.27 -21.31 13.46
C ALA A 10 -25.23 -21.52 14.99
N SER A 11 -26.25 -22.21 15.50
CA SER A 11 -26.43 -22.57 16.90
C SER A 11 -25.23 -23.40 17.42
N PRO A 12 -24.81 -23.27 18.70
CA PRO A 12 -23.59 -23.90 19.23
C PRO A 12 -23.75 -25.38 19.59
N GLY A 13 -24.66 -26.11 18.94
CA GLY A 13 -24.89 -27.54 19.19
C GLY A 13 -24.41 -28.39 18.03
N GLY A 14 -23.29 -29.11 18.18
CA GLY A 14 -22.91 -30.17 17.23
C GLY A 14 -21.42 -30.40 16.96
N ARG A 15 -20.49 -29.71 17.64
CA ARG A 15 -19.05 -29.98 17.49
C ARG A 15 -18.52 -30.77 18.69
N SER A 16 -17.91 -31.92 18.44
CA SER A 16 -17.27 -32.73 19.48
C SER A 16 -16.09 -31.98 20.11
N TRP A 17 -15.72 -32.33 21.33
CA TRP A 17 -14.63 -31.67 22.05
C TRP A 17 -13.29 -31.77 21.30
N TRP A 18 -13.07 -32.87 20.57
CA TRP A 18 -11.90 -33.04 19.70
C TRP A 18 -11.96 -32.11 18.49
N GLN A 19 -13.13 -31.87 17.89
CA GLN A 19 -13.28 -30.90 16.79
C GLN A 19 -12.95 -29.47 17.24
N GLN A 20 -13.40 -29.08 18.43
CA GLN A 20 -13.07 -27.79 19.04
C GLN A 20 -11.56 -27.68 19.34
N ALA A 21 -10.93 -28.78 19.79
CA ALA A 21 -9.49 -28.83 20.03
C ALA A 21 -8.68 -28.80 18.72
N THR A 22 -9.18 -29.40 17.63
CA THR A 22 -8.52 -29.35 16.32
C THR A 22 -8.67 -27.99 15.63
N ASP A 23 -9.81 -27.31 15.78
CA ASP A 23 -10.00 -25.94 15.28
C ASP A 23 -9.15 -24.92 16.04
N ALA A 24 -8.69 -25.25 17.26
CA ALA A 24 -7.73 -24.43 18.00
C ALA A 24 -6.28 -24.53 17.46
N LEU A 25 -5.98 -25.52 16.62
CA LEU A 25 -4.69 -25.63 15.94
C LEU A 25 -4.71 -24.77 14.67
N PRO A 26 -3.85 -23.73 14.56
CA PRO A 26 -3.90 -22.77 13.45
C PRO A 26 -3.80 -23.43 12.08
N VAL A 27 -2.97 -24.47 11.95
CA VAL A 27 -2.79 -25.21 10.68
C VAL A 27 -4.06 -25.97 10.27
N LEU A 28 -4.80 -26.54 11.21
CA LEU A 28 -6.04 -27.26 10.91
C LEU A 28 -7.15 -26.27 10.60
N ALA A 29 -7.26 -25.17 11.35
CA ALA A 29 -8.22 -24.11 11.07
C ALA A 29 -8.03 -23.48 9.67
N GLN A 30 -6.78 -23.41 9.19
CA GLN A 30 -6.45 -22.98 7.83
C GLN A 30 -6.80 -24.04 6.77
N LEU A 31 -6.54 -25.32 7.04
CA LEU A 31 -6.85 -26.42 6.11
C LEU A 31 -8.36 -26.70 6.00
N THR A 32 -9.11 -26.54 7.09
CA THR A 32 -10.56 -26.78 7.14
C THR A 32 -11.38 -25.53 6.84
N GLY A 33 -10.75 -24.36 6.72
CA GLY A 33 -11.40 -23.07 6.47
C GLY A 33 -12.27 -22.59 7.65
N THR A 34 -12.15 -23.20 8.83
CA THR A 34 -12.92 -22.81 10.03
C THR A 34 -12.37 -21.55 10.69
N GLY A 35 -11.12 -21.18 10.40
CA GLY A 35 -10.44 -20.00 10.95
C GLY A 35 -10.62 -18.68 10.20
N GLY A 36 -11.49 -18.62 9.19
CA GLY A 36 -11.58 -17.48 8.25
C GLY A 36 -10.62 -17.61 7.07
N ASP A 37 -10.70 -16.69 6.10
CA ASP A 37 -9.82 -16.72 4.94
C ASP A 37 -8.37 -16.41 5.37
N PRO A 38 -7.43 -17.37 5.25
CA PRO A 38 -6.05 -17.22 5.71
C PRO A 38 -5.25 -16.18 4.91
N LEU A 39 -5.72 -15.82 3.71
CA LEU A 39 -5.13 -14.76 2.88
C LEU A 39 -6.00 -13.49 2.86
N GLY A 40 -7.19 -13.57 3.43
CA GLY A 40 -8.15 -12.50 3.55
C GLY A 40 -8.06 -11.80 4.91
N GLU A 41 -9.19 -11.66 5.58
CA GLU A 41 -9.36 -10.85 6.80
C GLU A 41 -8.35 -11.18 7.91
N THR A 42 -8.00 -12.45 8.11
CA THR A 42 -7.07 -12.85 9.17
C THR A 42 -5.61 -12.48 8.92
N ALA A 43 -5.24 -12.20 7.66
CA ALA A 43 -3.88 -11.76 7.29
C ALA A 43 -3.64 -10.27 7.59
N PHE A 44 -4.71 -9.49 7.78
CA PHE A 44 -4.62 -8.05 8.04
C PHE A 44 -4.82 -7.77 9.52
N SER A 45 -3.85 -7.12 10.13
CA SER A 45 -4.02 -6.54 11.47
C SER A 45 -4.83 -5.26 11.41
N THR A 46 -5.40 -4.80 12.53
CA THR A 46 -6.02 -3.46 12.63
C THR A 46 -5.09 -2.37 12.09
N ARG A 47 -3.80 -2.45 12.45
CA ARG A 47 -2.77 -1.53 11.91
C ARG A 47 -2.69 -1.61 10.38
N THR A 48 -2.74 -2.80 9.80
CA THR A 48 -2.66 -2.97 8.34
C THR A 48 -3.85 -2.31 7.65
N HIS A 49 -5.04 -2.38 8.25
CA HIS A 49 -6.24 -1.70 7.74
C HIS A 49 -6.17 -0.17 7.84
N GLU A 50 -5.45 0.36 8.82
CA GLU A 50 -5.30 1.80 9.04
C GLU A 50 -4.20 2.44 8.18
N LEU A 51 -3.31 1.64 7.57
CA LEU A 51 -2.26 2.15 6.71
C LEU A 51 -2.85 2.74 5.42
N SER A 52 -2.50 4.01 5.16
CA SER A 52 -2.77 4.67 3.87
C SER A 52 -1.49 4.75 3.03
N ALA A 53 -1.66 5.04 1.73
CA ALA A 53 -0.52 5.31 0.86
C ALA A 53 0.26 6.55 1.34
N ARG A 54 1.59 6.50 1.28
CA ARG A 54 2.48 7.61 1.67
C ARG A 54 2.28 8.91 0.85
N THR A 55 1.52 8.82 -0.23
CA THR A 55 1.20 9.93 -1.14
C THR A 55 -0.23 10.43 -1.00
N SER A 56 -1.06 9.79 -0.15
CA SER A 56 -2.49 10.11 -0.02
C SER A 56 -2.76 11.50 0.55
N ASP A 57 -1.73 12.10 1.14
CA ASP A 57 -1.81 13.30 1.93
C ASP A 57 -1.33 14.54 1.12
N ALA A 58 -0.86 14.36 -0.12
CA ALA A 58 -0.46 15.45 -1.00
C ALA A 58 -1.65 16.35 -1.39
N ASP A 59 -1.47 17.67 -1.33
CA ASP A 59 -2.45 18.67 -1.78
C ASP A 59 -2.36 18.92 -3.30
N ARG A 60 -1.20 18.65 -3.89
CA ARG A 60 -0.93 18.82 -5.31
C ARG A 60 0.04 17.76 -5.83
N VAL A 61 -0.22 17.30 -7.05
CA VAL A 61 0.68 16.43 -7.81
C VAL A 61 1.03 17.13 -9.11
N THR A 62 2.32 17.17 -9.46
CA THR A 62 2.78 17.81 -10.70
C THR A 62 3.72 16.88 -11.46
N THR A 63 3.55 16.82 -12.77
CA THR A 63 4.43 16.02 -13.63
C THR A 63 5.74 16.78 -13.88
N SER A 64 6.86 16.07 -13.76
CA SER A 64 8.20 16.58 -14.04
C SER A 64 9.01 15.56 -14.85
N VAL A 65 10.24 15.92 -15.19
CA VAL A 65 11.20 15.07 -15.89
C VAL A 65 12.44 14.88 -15.01
N CYS A 66 12.89 13.64 -14.87
CA CYS A 66 14.11 13.31 -14.15
C CYS A 66 15.34 13.88 -14.87
N PRO A 67 16.15 14.74 -14.22
CA PRO A 67 17.28 15.40 -14.87
C PRO A 67 18.57 14.58 -14.87
N TYR A 68 18.60 13.39 -14.27
CA TYR A 68 19.86 12.68 -14.01
C TYR A 68 20.55 12.08 -15.24
N CYS A 69 19.80 11.60 -16.23
CA CYS A 69 20.38 10.97 -17.41
C CYS A 69 19.52 11.24 -18.65
N ALA A 70 20.07 10.91 -19.82
CA ALA A 70 19.44 11.20 -21.12
C ALA A 70 18.10 10.50 -21.39
N VAL A 71 17.69 9.53 -20.55
CA VAL A 71 16.40 8.83 -20.71
C VAL A 71 15.21 9.77 -20.52
N GLY A 72 15.34 10.79 -19.66
CA GLY A 72 14.26 11.76 -19.43
C GLY A 72 12.99 11.13 -18.85
N CYS A 73 13.14 10.21 -17.89
CA CYS A 73 12.02 9.55 -17.22
C CYS A 73 11.01 10.56 -16.66
N SER A 74 9.72 10.40 -16.96
CA SER A 74 8.66 11.24 -16.39
C SER A 74 8.38 10.86 -14.93
N GLN A 75 8.16 11.87 -14.11
CA GLN A 75 7.96 11.76 -12.67
C GLN A 75 6.68 12.46 -12.24
N ARG A 76 6.06 11.98 -11.16
CA ARG A 76 5.00 12.66 -10.41
C ARG A 76 5.60 13.17 -9.12
N VAL A 77 5.54 14.48 -8.91
CA VAL A 77 6.05 15.18 -7.74
C VAL A 77 4.87 15.52 -6.86
N TYR A 78 4.84 14.93 -5.67
CA TYR A 78 3.79 15.11 -4.66
C TYR A 78 4.21 16.24 -3.72
N VAL A 79 3.32 17.19 -3.51
CA VAL A 79 3.52 18.39 -2.70
C VAL A 79 2.48 18.44 -1.60
N ARG A 80 2.87 18.96 -0.44
CA ARG A 80 1.98 19.34 0.65
C ARG A 80 2.52 20.63 1.28
N ASP A 81 1.66 21.61 1.53
CA ASP A 81 2.03 22.87 2.20
C ASP A 81 3.20 23.58 1.49
N GLY A 82 3.23 23.50 0.16
CA GLY A 82 4.29 24.06 -0.67
C GLY A 82 5.63 23.32 -0.64
N ARG A 83 5.74 22.19 0.08
CA ARG A 83 6.95 21.36 0.17
C ARG A 83 6.78 20.04 -0.54
N ILE A 84 7.84 19.55 -1.19
CA ILE A 84 7.83 18.22 -1.82
C ILE A 84 7.81 17.17 -0.70
N THR A 85 6.89 16.22 -0.76
CA THR A 85 6.79 15.10 0.20
C THR A 85 7.25 13.78 -0.41
N ASN A 86 7.03 13.58 -1.72
CA ASN A 86 7.45 12.36 -2.41
C ASN A 86 7.65 12.62 -3.92
N ILE A 87 8.44 11.75 -4.57
CA ILE A 87 8.57 11.70 -6.04
C ILE A 87 8.49 10.24 -6.49
N GLU A 88 7.59 9.97 -7.42
CA GLU A 88 7.42 8.65 -8.03
C GLU A 88 7.48 8.73 -9.55
N GLY A 89 7.60 7.60 -10.24
CA GLY A 89 7.51 7.59 -11.70
C GLY A 89 6.08 7.84 -12.15
N ASN A 90 5.90 8.50 -13.30
CA ASN A 90 4.58 8.72 -13.87
C ASN A 90 4.09 7.46 -14.63
N PRO A 91 3.05 6.74 -14.16
CA PRO A 91 2.51 5.55 -14.83
C PRO A 91 2.04 5.82 -16.27
N ASP A 92 1.60 7.03 -16.56
CA ASP A 92 1.07 7.43 -17.88
C ASP A 92 2.18 7.71 -18.89
N SER A 93 3.45 7.69 -18.46
CA SER A 93 4.56 8.02 -19.33
C SER A 93 4.80 6.92 -20.37
N PRO A 94 4.95 7.28 -21.66
CA PRO A 94 5.34 6.32 -22.68
C PRO A 94 6.78 5.82 -22.50
N ILE A 95 7.63 6.59 -21.80
CA ILE A 95 9.06 6.33 -21.64
C ILE A 95 9.31 5.28 -20.55
N ASN A 96 8.73 5.49 -19.36
CA ASN A 96 9.06 4.67 -18.19
C ASN A 96 7.86 3.95 -17.54
N ARG A 97 6.62 4.27 -17.92
CA ARG A 97 5.38 3.67 -17.38
C ARG A 97 5.40 3.52 -15.85
N GLY A 98 5.86 4.58 -15.16
CA GLY A 98 5.92 4.63 -13.70
C GLY A 98 7.21 4.08 -13.07
N ARG A 99 8.12 3.50 -13.86
CA ARG A 99 9.37 2.94 -13.33
C ARG A 99 10.46 4.01 -13.20
N LEU A 100 11.21 3.96 -12.11
CA LEU A 100 12.41 4.78 -11.92
C LEU A 100 13.58 3.89 -11.55
N CYS A 101 14.77 4.22 -12.05
CA CYS A 101 16.01 3.65 -11.55
C CYS A 101 16.36 4.28 -10.18
N PRO A 102 17.35 3.74 -9.44
CA PRO A 102 17.73 4.28 -8.13
C PRO A 102 18.11 5.77 -8.15
N LYS A 103 18.70 6.24 -9.26
CA LYS A 103 19.00 7.66 -9.46
C LYS A 103 17.72 8.50 -9.57
N GLY A 104 16.78 8.04 -10.41
CA GLY A 104 15.49 8.71 -10.58
C GLY A 104 14.66 8.76 -9.31
N SER A 105 14.59 7.68 -8.54
CA SER A 105 13.88 7.65 -7.25
C SER A 105 14.54 8.55 -6.20
N ALA A 106 15.86 8.80 -6.30
CA ALA A 106 16.59 9.66 -5.39
C ALA A 106 16.54 11.15 -5.74
N THR A 107 15.89 11.56 -6.85
CA THR A 107 15.76 12.98 -7.25
C THR A 107 15.17 13.88 -6.19
N PHE A 108 14.37 13.35 -5.26
CA PHE A 108 13.87 14.08 -4.09
C PHE A 108 15.00 14.75 -3.29
N GLN A 109 16.13 14.06 -3.14
CA GLN A 109 17.29 14.54 -2.37
C GLN A 109 18.05 15.68 -3.05
N LEU A 110 17.88 15.88 -4.38
CA LEU A 110 18.47 17.04 -5.05
C LEU A 110 17.86 18.35 -4.58
N VAL A 111 16.59 18.34 -4.19
CA VAL A 111 15.84 19.53 -3.77
C VAL A 111 15.73 19.61 -2.26
N CYS A 112 15.54 18.49 -1.58
CA CYS A 112 15.26 18.43 -0.14
C CYS A 112 16.43 17.89 0.69
N GLY A 113 17.56 17.53 0.07
CA GLY A 113 18.73 17.00 0.77
C GLY A 113 19.46 18.06 1.58
N THR A 114 20.08 17.63 2.68
CA THR A 114 20.83 18.49 3.61
C THR A 114 22.07 19.15 3.00
N HIS A 115 22.56 18.63 1.87
CA HIS A 115 23.73 19.16 1.16
C HIS A 115 23.38 20.22 0.11
N ARG A 116 22.11 20.60 -0.03
CA ARG A 116 21.71 21.63 -0.99
C ARG A 116 22.15 23.01 -0.48
N LEU A 117 22.89 23.74 -1.31
CA LEU A 117 23.25 25.14 -1.03
C LEU A 117 22.00 26.03 -1.17
N ASP A 118 21.66 26.74 -0.09
CA ASP A 118 20.54 27.69 -0.03
C ASP A 118 20.97 29.16 -0.19
N THR A 119 22.28 29.44 -0.09
CA THR A 119 22.87 30.77 -0.22
C THR A 119 23.94 30.75 -1.33
N VAL A 120 23.95 31.78 -2.19
CA VAL A 120 24.84 31.93 -3.36
C VAL A 120 25.80 33.09 -3.15
#